data_AF-A0A1J4K4B1-F1
#
_entry.id   AF-A0A1J4K4B1-F1
#
_cell.length_a   1.000
_cell.length_b   1.000
_cell.length_c   1.000
_cell.angle_alpha   90.00
_cell.angle_beta   90.00
_cell.angle_gamma   90.00
#
_symmetry.space_group_name_H-M   'P 1'
#
loop_
_entity.id
_entity.type
_entity.pdbx_description
1 polymer ?
#
loop_
_entity_poly.entity_id
_entity_poly.type
_entity_poly.pdbx_seq_one_letter_code
_entity_poly.pdbx_strand_id
1 'polypeptide(L)'
;MDSDFSNYSLDVLLNEPSRLERSISSLKDQFEQSMTSNYDFFIKTCENASTITDDLESCSENIAKLSQSLSSSIELCSELCLTAQNAVTSNSKISAAFTHLGNVTTILSIPRMMRTCKVSNYPEEALQLYAAIDRFARQYPSLSSVQSALEESKIVRNDVAQTLIDSFTKKMKLTDIIKSVTLLRRAGVNTEAELRLAFVNGRRKKLQAKMAKLNHLSPLSYFDGLTKFYRNGLYKICTWYRALFNGDDADDDLTLHLAVQHEAANYCNALASALDAITDINDARLAMQGALYFMNSLGRLGFDFSLLVEHEFYHSKWAQST
;
A
#
# COMPACT_ATOMS: atom_id res chain seq x y z
N MET A 1 -34.84 -4.42 99.90
CA MET A 1 -34.82 -4.16 101.35
C MET A 1 -34.53 -5.49 102.00
N ASP A 2 -33.26 -5.78 102.30
CA ASP A 2 -32.94 -6.89 103.19
C ASP A 2 -33.12 -6.37 104.61
N SER A 3 -34.32 -6.61 105.15
CA SER A 3 -34.68 -6.31 106.53
C SER A 3 -34.15 -7.42 107.44
N ASP A 4 -33.31 -7.03 108.38
CA ASP A 4 -32.65 -7.85 109.39
C ASP A 4 -33.59 -8.85 110.08
N PHE A 5 -33.31 -10.14 109.90
CA PHE A 5 -33.98 -11.28 110.56
C PHE A 5 -33.78 -11.34 112.09
N SER A 6 -33.05 -10.39 112.69
CA SER A 6 -32.77 -10.33 114.12
C SER A 6 -33.91 -9.73 114.96
N ASN A 7 -34.95 -9.16 114.35
CA ASN A 7 -36.01 -8.40 115.04
C ASN A 7 -37.39 -9.07 115.06
N TYR A 8 -37.53 -10.29 114.55
CA TYR A 8 -38.81 -11.00 114.56
C TYR A 8 -38.90 -11.97 115.73
N SER A 9 -39.99 -11.89 116.51
CA SER A 9 -40.26 -12.83 117.60
C SER A 9 -40.44 -14.24 117.04
N LEU A 10 -40.01 -15.25 117.80
CA LEU A 10 -40.01 -16.66 117.41
C LEU A 10 -41.38 -17.16 116.88
N ASP A 11 -42.49 -16.54 117.32
CA ASP A 11 -43.85 -16.80 116.85
C ASP A 11 -44.13 -16.36 115.41
N VAL A 12 -43.42 -15.34 114.90
CA VAL A 12 -43.57 -14.87 113.51
C VAL A 12 -42.81 -15.77 112.56
N LEU A 13 -41.64 -16.28 112.97
CA LEU A 13 -40.86 -17.23 112.17
C LEU A 13 -41.50 -18.61 112.10
N LEU A 14 -42.18 -19.07 113.17
CA LEU A 14 -42.92 -20.34 113.15
C LEU A 14 -44.17 -20.28 112.25
N ASN A 15 -44.75 -19.10 112.05
CA ASN A 15 -45.91 -18.87 111.18
C ASN A 15 -45.56 -18.36 109.77
N GLU A 16 -44.29 -18.15 109.47
CA GLU A 16 -43.86 -17.74 108.13
C GLU A 16 -44.01 -18.85 107.07
N PRO A 17 -43.68 -20.13 107.35
CA PRO A 17 -43.89 -21.22 106.41
C PRO A 17 -45.36 -21.40 106.07
N SER A 18 -46.24 -21.29 107.07
CA SER A 18 -47.69 -21.39 106.88
C SER A 18 -48.28 -20.15 106.18
N ARG A 19 -47.67 -18.97 106.31
CA ARG A 19 -48.01 -17.78 105.50
C ARG A 19 -47.54 -17.93 104.05
N LEU A 20 -46.33 -18.41 103.82
CA LEU A 20 -45.82 -18.66 102.47
C LEU A 20 -46.63 -19.74 101.78
N GLU A 21 -46.96 -20.83 102.46
CA GLU A 21 -47.76 -21.92 101.91
C GLU A 21 -49.19 -21.46 101.59
N ARG A 22 -49.80 -20.61 102.44
CA ARG A 22 -51.07 -19.94 102.11
C ARG A 22 -50.95 -18.95 100.96
N SER A 23 -49.85 -18.22 100.85
CA SER A 23 -49.64 -17.26 99.75
C SER A 23 -49.39 -17.99 98.43
N ILE A 24 -48.66 -19.10 98.45
CA ILE A 24 -48.40 -19.96 97.29
C ILE A 24 -49.69 -20.65 96.88
N SER A 25 -50.45 -21.22 97.82
CA SER A 25 -51.76 -21.80 97.52
C SER A 25 -52.75 -20.75 97.01
N SER A 26 -52.77 -19.54 97.58
CA SER A 26 -53.63 -18.46 97.08
C SER A 26 -53.22 -17.97 95.69
N LEU A 27 -51.92 -17.85 95.42
CA LEU A 27 -51.41 -17.54 94.08
C LEU A 27 -51.70 -18.67 93.10
N LYS A 28 -51.64 -19.93 93.55
CA LYS A 28 -51.94 -21.10 92.75
C LYS A 28 -53.44 -21.15 92.43
N ASP A 29 -54.32 -20.91 93.40
CA ASP A 29 -55.77 -20.82 93.21
C ASP A 29 -56.14 -19.63 92.30
N GLN A 30 -55.50 -18.47 92.48
CA GLN A 30 -55.68 -17.31 91.58
C GLN A 30 -55.16 -17.60 90.16
N PHE A 31 -54.05 -18.33 90.05
CA PHE A 31 -53.51 -18.78 88.77
C PHE A 31 -54.41 -19.83 88.12
N GLU A 32 -54.97 -20.77 88.89
CA GLU A 32 -55.88 -21.81 88.41
C GLU A 32 -57.23 -21.22 88.01
N GLN A 33 -57.75 -20.23 88.74
CA GLN A 33 -58.96 -19.49 88.41
C GLN A 33 -58.75 -18.57 87.18
N SER A 34 -57.58 -17.96 87.07
CA SER A 34 -57.19 -17.16 85.89
C SER A 34 -56.94 -18.04 84.67
N MET A 35 -56.32 -19.22 84.85
CA MET A 35 -56.15 -20.22 83.80
C MET A 35 -57.49 -20.76 83.35
N THR A 36 -58.38 -21.18 84.26
CA THR A 36 -59.70 -21.73 83.88
C THR A 36 -60.60 -20.69 83.21
N SER A 37 -60.50 -19.41 83.58
CA SER A 37 -61.24 -18.33 82.93
C SER A 37 -60.65 -17.86 81.60
N ASN A 38 -59.33 -18.03 81.38
CA ASN A 38 -58.62 -17.49 80.22
C ASN A 38 -57.80 -18.53 79.43
N TYR A 39 -58.09 -19.82 79.62
CA TYR A 39 -57.38 -20.94 78.98
C TYR A 39 -57.40 -20.81 77.46
N ASP A 40 -58.55 -20.40 76.90
CA ASP A 40 -58.74 -20.13 75.47
C ASP A 40 -57.84 -18.98 74.96
N PHE A 41 -57.63 -17.95 75.78
CA PHE A 41 -56.73 -16.84 75.41
C PHE A 41 -55.27 -17.26 75.47
N PHE A 42 -54.88 -18.09 76.45
CA PHE A 42 -53.53 -18.62 76.53
C PHE A 42 -53.22 -19.58 75.38
N ILE A 43 -54.14 -20.50 75.04
CA ILE A 43 -54.01 -21.37 73.88
C ILE A 43 -53.90 -20.54 72.61
N LYS A 44 -54.82 -19.59 72.37
CA LYS A 44 -54.77 -18.72 71.19
C LYS A 44 -53.49 -17.88 71.14
N THR A 45 -52.96 -17.45 72.29
CA THR A 45 -51.70 -16.68 72.32
C THR A 45 -50.51 -17.57 72.00
N CYS A 46 -50.48 -18.82 72.50
CA CYS A 46 -49.44 -19.79 72.16
C CYS A 46 -49.54 -20.24 70.69
N GLU A 47 -50.74 -20.49 70.18
CA GLU A 47 -50.98 -20.79 68.77
C GLU A 47 -50.57 -19.61 67.88
N ASN A 48 -50.99 -18.39 68.20
CA ASN A 48 -50.59 -17.20 67.46
C ASN A 48 -49.08 -16.96 67.56
N ALA A 49 -48.44 -17.20 68.71
CA ALA A 49 -46.99 -17.09 68.84
C ALA A 49 -46.27 -18.14 67.99
N SER A 50 -46.78 -19.38 67.93
CA SER A 50 -46.26 -20.43 67.05
C SER A 50 -46.41 -20.06 65.58
N THR A 51 -47.60 -19.61 65.17
CA THR A 51 -47.84 -19.17 63.79
C THR A 51 -46.96 -17.98 63.42
N ILE A 52 -46.74 -17.03 64.34
CA ILE A 52 -45.83 -15.90 64.12
C ILE A 52 -44.38 -16.38 64.00
N THR A 53 -43.94 -17.37 64.80
CA THR A 53 -42.59 -17.92 64.64
C THR A 53 -42.43 -18.69 63.33
N ASP A 54 -43.43 -19.45 62.92
CA ASP A 54 -43.44 -20.17 61.64
C ASP A 54 -43.44 -19.20 60.45
N ASP A 55 -44.22 -18.12 60.53
CA ASP A 55 -44.26 -17.06 59.53
C ASP A 55 -42.93 -16.29 59.47
N LEU A 56 -42.29 -16.04 60.61
CA LEU A 56 -40.96 -15.42 60.69
C LEU A 56 -39.87 -16.33 60.10
N GLU A 57 -39.96 -17.63 60.35
CA GLU A 57 -39.05 -18.63 59.77
C GLU A 57 -39.23 -18.71 58.25
N SER A 58 -40.49 -18.75 57.78
CA SER A 58 -40.81 -18.66 56.34
C SER A 58 -40.32 -17.36 55.71
N CYS A 59 -40.48 -16.23 56.40
CA CYS A 59 -39.97 -14.94 55.95
C CYS A 59 -38.43 -14.94 55.85
N SER A 60 -37.75 -15.52 56.83
CA SER A 60 -36.29 -15.70 56.82
C SER A 60 -35.83 -16.54 55.63
N GLU A 61 -36.49 -17.67 55.36
CA GLU A 61 -36.19 -18.48 54.18
C GLU A 61 -36.41 -17.73 52.86
N ASN A 62 -37.50 -16.98 52.75
CA ASN A 62 -37.82 -16.20 51.57
C ASN A 62 -36.82 -15.06 51.35
N ILE A 63 -36.34 -14.42 52.42
CA ILE A 63 -35.26 -13.41 52.37
C ILE A 63 -33.95 -14.06 51.91
N ALA A 64 -33.62 -15.27 52.39
CA ALA A 64 -32.43 -15.99 51.94
C ALA A 64 -32.50 -16.35 50.44
N LYS A 65 -33.65 -16.87 49.97
CA LYS A 65 -33.92 -17.17 48.55
C LYS A 65 -33.87 -15.90 47.68
N LEU A 66 -34.41 -14.79 48.17
CA LEU A 66 -34.33 -13.49 47.48
C LEU A 66 -32.89 -12.99 47.41
N SER A 67 -32.12 -13.10 48.49
CA SER A 67 -30.71 -12.70 48.51
C SER A 67 -29.86 -13.50 47.52
N GLN A 68 -30.07 -14.80 47.44
CA GLN A 68 -29.41 -15.66 46.46
C GLN A 68 -29.82 -15.31 45.03
N SER A 69 -31.12 -15.10 44.79
CA SER A 69 -31.64 -14.72 43.47
C SER A 69 -31.12 -13.35 43.02
N LEU A 70 -31.03 -12.38 43.93
CA LEU A 70 -30.47 -11.06 43.68
C LEU A 70 -28.98 -11.17 43.29
N SER A 71 -28.21 -11.97 44.03
CA SER A 71 -26.79 -12.21 43.72
C SER A 71 -26.62 -12.82 42.33
N SER A 72 -27.41 -13.84 41.99
CA SER A 72 -27.38 -14.46 40.65
C SER A 72 -27.81 -13.48 39.53
N SER A 73 -28.76 -12.59 39.82
CA SER A 73 -29.22 -11.57 38.88
C SER A 73 -28.15 -10.49 38.65
N ILE A 74 -27.38 -10.13 39.68
CA ILE A 74 -26.24 -9.21 39.56
C ILE A 74 -25.15 -9.84 38.68
N GLU A 75 -24.85 -11.13 38.85
CA GLU A 75 -23.90 -11.85 38.00
C GLU A 75 -24.35 -11.87 36.54
N LEU A 76 -25.61 -12.24 36.26
CA LEU A 76 -26.18 -12.23 34.92
C LEU A 76 -26.17 -10.82 34.29
N CYS A 77 -26.50 -9.77 35.06
CA CYS A 77 -26.39 -8.40 34.60
C CYS A 77 -24.95 -8.01 34.26
N SER A 78 -23.97 -8.46 35.04
CA SER A 78 -22.55 -8.20 34.76
C SER A 78 -22.07 -8.87 33.47
N GLU A 79 -22.49 -10.11 33.22
CA GLU A 79 -22.20 -10.85 31.99
C GLU A 79 -22.90 -10.20 30.78
N LEU A 80 -24.15 -9.76 30.96
CA LEU A 80 -24.89 -9.02 29.95
C LEU A 80 -24.22 -7.69 29.61
N CYS A 81 -23.69 -6.96 30.60
CA CYS A 81 -22.92 -5.75 30.37
C CYS A 81 -21.64 -6.03 29.58
N LEU A 82 -20.90 -7.10 29.89
CA LEU A 82 -19.68 -7.48 29.16
C LEU A 82 -19.98 -7.89 27.72
N THR A 83 -21.03 -8.69 27.50
CA THR A 83 -21.45 -9.09 26.15
C THR A 83 -21.98 -7.91 25.35
N ALA A 84 -22.75 -7.01 25.96
CA ALA A 84 -23.20 -5.77 25.33
C ALA A 84 -22.02 -4.86 24.97
N GLN A 85 -21.01 -4.72 25.83
CA GLN A 85 -19.79 -3.96 25.54
C GLN A 85 -19.02 -4.56 24.34
N ASN A 86 -18.90 -5.89 24.29
CA ASN A 86 -18.28 -6.60 23.17
C ASN A 86 -19.09 -6.43 21.87
N ALA A 87 -20.42 -6.48 21.95
CA ALA A 87 -21.30 -6.25 20.81
C ALA A 87 -21.19 -4.80 20.29
N VAL A 88 -21.14 -3.81 21.19
CA VAL A 88 -20.96 -2.38 20.83
C VAL A 88 -19.59 -2.16 20.20
N THR A 89 -18.51 -2.71 20.77
CA THR A 89 -17.17 -2.58 20.17
C THR A 89 -17.08 -3.29 18.82
N SER A 90 -17.68 -4.48 18.66
CA SER A 90 -17.79 -5.17 17.37
C SER A 90 -18.59 -4.35 16.35
N ASN A 91 -19.76 -3.84 16.73
CA ASN A 91 -20.59 -3.00 15.86
C ASN A 91 -19.89 -1.69 15.49
N SER A 92 -19.13 -1.09 16.41
CA SER A 92 -18.35 0.11 16.11
C SER A 92 -17.25 -0.18 15.06
N LYS A 93 -16.57 -1.34 15.15
CA LYS A 93 -15.59 -1.77 14.14
C LYS A 93 -16.25 -2.04 12.80
N ILE A 94 -17.41 -2.71 12.79
CA ILE A 94 -18.17 -2.99 11.57
C ILE A 94 -18.64 -1.68 10.92
N SER A 95 -19.20 -0.76 11.71
CA SER A 95 -19.64 0.56 11.24
C SER A 95 -18.47 1.36 10.65
N ALA A 96 -17.33 1.41 11.34
CA ALA A 96 -16.13 2.04 10.83
C ALA A 96 -15.65 1.40 9.51
N ALA A 97 -15.66 0.07 9.43
CA ALA A 97 -15.31 -0.65 8.20
C ALA A 97 -16.24 -0.29 7.04
N PHE A 98 -17.55 -0.22 7.26
CA PHE A 98 -18.52 0.20 6.23
C PHE A 98 -18.29 1.65 5.77
N THR A 99 -18.03 2.58 6.70
CA THR A 99 -17.77 3.97 6.33
C THR A 99 -16.51 4.15 5.48
N HIS A 100 -15.50 3.31 5.69
CA HIS A 100 -14.22 3.38 4.96
C HIS A 100 -14.12 2.40 3.79
N LEU A 101 -15.09 1.50 3.62
CA LEU A 101 -15.08 0.46 2.58
C LEU A 101 -14.91 1.04 1.18
N GLY A 102 -15.55 2.18 0.89
CA GLY A 102 -15.40 2.89 -0.38
C GLY A 102 -13.94 3.27 -0.65
N ASN A 103 -13.29 3.90 0.32
CA ASN A 103 -11.89 4.33 0.21
C ASN A 103 -10.95 3.13 0.03
N VAL A 104 -11.17 2.04 0.77
CA VAL A 104 -10.39 0.80 0.64
C VAL A 104 -10.57 0.21 -0.76
N THR A 105 -11.80 0.18 -1.27
CA THR A 105 -12.11 -0.33 -2.61
C THR A 105 -11.45 0.52 -3.70
N THR A 106 -11.41 1.84 -3.53
CA THR A 106 -10.70 2.73 -4.46
C THR A 106 -9.20 2.44 -4.48
N ILE A 107 -8.57 2.25 -3.31
CA ILE A 107 -7.15 1.90 -3.21
C ILE A 107 -6.87 0.56 -3.89
N LEU A 108 -7.70 -0.46 -3.62
CA LEU A 108 -7.58 -1.77 -4.26
C LEU A 108 -7.89 -1.74 -5.77
N SER A 109 -8.60 -0.72 -6.25
CA SER A 109 -8.90 -0.51 -7.67
C SER A 109 -7.77 0.19 -8.44
N ILE A 110 -6.73 0.71 -7.76
CA ILE A 110 -5.61 1.42 -8.39
C ILE A 110 -4.95 0.62 -9.52
N PRO A 111 -4.62 -0.67 -9.38
CA PRO A 111 -4.01 -1.45 -10.47
C PRO A 111 -4.89 -1.48 -11.72
N ARG A 112 -6.21 -1.62 -11.55
CA ARG A 112 -7.17 -1.56 -12.67
C ARG A 112 -7.20 -0.19 -13.32
N MET A 113 -7.22 0.89 -12.53
CA MET A 113 -7.17 2.26 -13.05
C MET A 113 -5.88 2.53 -13.82
N MET A 114 -4.73 2.06 -13.31
CA MET A 114 -3.44 2.16 -14.00
C MET A 114 -3.46 1.44 -15.36
N ARG A 115 -4.07 0.26 -15.45
CA ARG A 115 -4.25 -0.46 -16.72
C ARG A 115 -5.09 0.35 -17.71
N THR A 116 -6.18 1.00 -17.24
CA THR A 116 -6.98 1.89 -18.08
C THR A 116 -6.18 3.10 -18.56
N CYS A 117 -5.42 3.76 -17.68
CA CYS A 117 -4.54 4.88 -18.06
C CYS A 117 -3.51 4.47 -19.12
N LYS A 118 -2.93 3.27 -19.01
CA LYS A 118 -2.03 2.70 -20.04
C LYS A 118 -2.73 2.60 -21.40
N VAL A 119 -3.93 2.02 -21.44
CA VAL A 119 -4.71 1.86 -22.70
C VAL A 119 -5.07 3.20 -23.31
N SER A 120 -5.41 4.20 -22.48
CA SER A 120 -5.75 5.55 -22.91
C SER A 120 -4.53 6.44 -23.22
N ASN A 121 -3.30 5.90 -23.15
CA ASN A 121 -2.04 6.60 -23.43
C ASN A 121 -1.73 7.79 -22.49
N TYR A 122 -2.05 7.63 -21.21
CA TYR A 122 -1.79 8.57 -20.11
C TYR A 122 -0.73 8.01 -19.14
N PRO A 123 0.57 8.03 -19.51
CA PRO A 123 1.63 7.40 -18.72
C PRO A 123 1.96 8.17 -17.44
N GLU A 124 1.75 9.48 -17.41
CA GLU A 124 2.05 10.30 -16.24
C GLU A 124 1.08 10.01 -15.09
N GLU A 125 -0.22 9.96 -15.39
CA GLU A 125 -1.29 9.64 -14.46
C GLU A 125 -1.12 8.22 -13.91
N ALA A 126 -0.75 7.25 -14.77
CA ALA A 126 -0.46 5.89 -14.35
C ALA A 126 0.69 5.83 -13.33
N LEU A 127 1.77 6.59 -13.54
CA LEU A 127 2.90 6.63 -12.62
C LEU A 127 2.60 7.42 -11.33
N GLN A 128 1.72 8.42 -11.37
CA GLN A 128 1.24 9.10 -10.17
C GLN A 128 0.41 8.15 -9.29
N LEU A 129 -0.47 7.36 -9.89
CA LEU A 129 -1.23 6.31 -9.20
C LEU A 129 -0.30 5.26 -8.56
N TYR A 130 0.77 4.87 -9.27
CA TYR A 130 1.79 3.98 -8.73
C TYR A 130 2.47 4.57 -7.48
N ALA A 131 2.88 5.84 -7.54
CA ALA A 131 3.52 6.50 -6.40
C ALA A 131 2.59 6.58 -5.17
N ALA A 132 1.29 6.75 -5.41
CA ALA A 132 0.29 6.73 -4.33
C ALA A 132 0.20 5.36 -3.66
N ILE A 133 0.05 4.27 -4.42
CA ILE A 133 -0.03 2.92 -3.83
C ILE A 133 1.28 2.47 -3.20
N ASP A 134 2.44 2.85 -3.75
CA ASP A 134 3.75 2.58 -3.14
C ASP A 134 3.87 3.28 -1.77
N ARG A 135 3.44 4.54 -1.66
CA ARG A 135 3.40 5.26 -0.38
C ARG A 135 2.48 4.58 0.62
N PHE A 136 1.29 4.15 0.20
CA PHE A 136 0.35 3.43 1.08
C PHE A 136 0.88 2.08 1.54
N ALA A 137 1.50 1.31 0.64
CA ALA A 137 2.08 0.02 0.98
C ALA A 137 3.25 0.12 1.97
N ARG A 138 4.03 1.21 1.92
CA ARG A 138 5.07 1.50 2.93
C ARG A 138 4.49 1.91 4.29
N GLN A 139 3.36 2.62 4.30
CA GLN A 139 2.70 3.02 5.54
C GLN A 139 2.02 1.83 6.25
N TYR A 140 1.51 0.86 5.50
CA TYR A 140 0.76 -0.29 6.03
C TYR A 140 1.33 -1.62 5.55
N PRO A 141 2.53 -2.02 6.00
CA PRO A 141 3.20 -3.23 5.52
C PRO A 141 2.51 -4.54 5.93
N SER A 142 1.72 -4.53 7.02
CA SER A 142 1.01 -5.71 7.52
C SER A 142 -0.20 -6.13 6.69
N LEU A 143 -0.68 -5.27 5.78
CA LEU A 143 -1.88 -5.53 4.99
C LEU A 143 -1.54 -6.27 3.69
N SER A 144 -1.72 -7.60 3.70
CA SER A 144 -1.47 -8.47 2.53
C SER A 144 -2.21 -8.02 1.26
N SER A 145 -3.47 -7.57 1.36
CA SER A 145 -4.24 -7.11 0.19
C SER A 145 -3.64 -5.88 -0.47
N VAL A 146 -3.05 -4.95 0.31
CA VAL A 146 -2.37 -3.76 -0.22
C VAL A 146 -1.05 -4.16 -0.89
N GLN A 147 -0.32 -5.12 -0.33
CA GLN A 147 0.89 -5.65 -0.93
C GLN A 147 0.61 -6.38 -2.26
N SER A 148 -0.46 -7.17 -2.32
CA SER A 148 -0.89 -7.82 -3.57
C SER A 148 -1.22 -6.78 -4.65
N ALA A 149 -1.95 -5.72 -4.29
CA ALA A 149 -2.26 -4.64 -5.21
C ALA A 149 -1.00 -3.87 -5.65
N LEU A 150 -0.01 -3.69 -4.76
CA LEU A 150 1.29 -3.10 -5.11
C LEU A 150 2.03 -3.96 -6.14
N GLU A 151 2.07 -5.28 -5.98
CA GLU A 151 2.74 -6.18 -6.93
C GLU A 151 2.08 -6.12 -8.31
N GLU A 152 0.74 -6.12 -8.38
CA GLU A 152 0.04 -5.89 -9.65
C GLU A 152 0.37 -4.52 -10.27
N SER A 153 0.42 -3.47 -9.44
CA SER A 153 0.80 -2.13 -9.89
C SER A 153 2.25 -2.04 -10.37
N LYS A 154 3.19 -2.82 -9.80
CA LYS A 154 4.58 -2.92 -10.29
C LYS A 154 4.65 -3.51 -11.70
N ILE A 155 3.85 -4.53 -11.99
CA ILE A 155 3.75 -5.11 -13.33
C ILE A 155 3.29 -4.04 -14.32
N VAL A 156 2.21 -3.32 -13.99
CA VAL A 156 1.68 -2.26 -14.87
C VAL A 156 2.67 -1.11 -15.04
N ARG A 157 3.43 -0.75 -13.99
CA ARG A 157 4.51 0.25 -14.09
C ARG A 157 5.59 -0.18 -15.08
N ASN A 158 6.02 -1.45 -15.01
CA ASN A 158 7.03 -1.98 -15.92
C ASN A 158 6.53 -1.96 -17.37
N ASP A 159 5.27 -2.32 -17.61
CA ASP A 159 4.62 -2.22 -18.91
C ASP A 159 4.58 -0.79 -19.47
N VAL A 160 4.25 0.19 -18.62
CA VAL A 160 4.24 1.62 -18.99
C VAL A 160 5.66 2.08 -19.34
N ALA A 161 6.66 1.65 -18.57
CA ALA A 161 8.07 1.94 -18.87
C ALA A 161 8.50 1.36 -20.22
N GLN A 162 8.13 0.10 -20.53
CA GLN A 162 8.42 -0.50 -21.83
C GLN A 162 7.74 0.26 -22.98
N THR A 163 6.47 0.66 -22.80
CA THR A 163 5.74 1.46 -23.81
C THR A 163 6.43 2.81 -24.07
N LEU A 164 6.97 3.44 -23.03
CA LEU A 164 7.75 4.68 -23.15
C LEU A 164 9.08 4.44 -23.88
N ILE A 165 9.78 3.33 -23.61
CA ILE A 165 11.01 2.96 -24.33
C ILE A 165 10.72 2.73 -25.82
N ASP A 166 9.65 2.01 -26.15
CA ASP A 166 9.24 1.75 -27.54
C ASP A 166 8.90 3.04 -28.30
N SER A 167 8.44 4.07 -27.59
CA SER A 167 8.16 5.38 -28.18
C SER A 167 9.41 6.03 -28.80
N PHE A 168 10.63 5.70 -28.34
CA PHE A 168 11.87 6.22 -28.92
C PHE A 168 12.09 5.80 -30.38
N THR A 169 11.49 4.69 -30.80
CA THR A 169 11.51 4.24 -32.21
C THR A 169 10.58 5.09 -33.09
N LYS A 170 9.62 5.81 -32.50
CA LYS A 170 8.62 6.62 -33.22
C LYS A 170 9.09 8.06 -33.49
N LYS A 171 8.35 8.79 -34.34
CA LYS A 171 8.57 10.21 -34.61
C LYS A 171 8.13 11.05 -33.41
N MET A 172 9.08 11.70 -32.73
CA MET A 172 8.84 12.54 -31.55
C MET A 172 9.69 13.81 -31.62
N LYS A 173 9.25 14.85 -30.91
CA LYS A 173 10.01 16.09 -30.70
C LYS A 173 10.93 15.94 -29.48
N LEU A 174 11.97 16.78 -29.38
CA LEU A 174 12.90 16.75 -28.24
C LEU A 174 12.18 16.94 -26.90
N THR A 175 11.21 17.85 -26.84
CA THR A 175 10.38 18.10 -25.65
C THR A 175 9.68 16.85 -25.13
N ASP A 176 9.15 16.04 -26.04
CA ASP A 176 8.40 14.84 -25.69
C ASP A 176 9.34 13.74 -25.18
N ILE A 177 10.56 13.68 -25.74
CA ILE A 177 11.59 12.74 -25.31
C ILE A 177 12.08 13.07 -23.91
N ILE A 178 12.34 14.35 -23.63
CA ILE A 178 12.73 14.81 -22.30
C ILE A 178 11.64 14.42 -21.30
N LYS A 179 10.36 14.66 -21.63
CA LYS A 179 9.24 14.22 -20.79
C LYS A 179 9.23 12.70 -20.57
N SER A 180 9.36 11.90 -21.63
CA SER A 180 9.40 10.45 -21.52
C SER A 180 10.57 9.94 -20.66
N VAL A 181 11.77 10.51 -20.81
CA VAL A 181 12.94 10.14 -19.99
C VAL A 181 12.72 10.55 -18.53
N THR A 182 12.16 11.73 -18.26
CA THR A 182 11.81 12.14 -16.89
C THR A 182 10.78 11.21 -16.26
N LEU A 183 9.77 10.78 -17.02
CA LEU A 183 8.78 9.80 -16.56
C LEU A 183 9.43 8.42 -16.30
N LEU A 184 10.34 7.98 -17.16
CA LEU A 184 11.11 6.75 -16.96
C LEU A 184 11.98 6.80 -15.70
N ARG A 185 12.66 7.92 -15.45
CA ARG A 185 13.41 8.15 -14.21
C ARG A 185 12.50 8.12 -12.98
N ARG A 186 11.31 8.75 -13.06
CA ARG A 186 10.29 8.69 -11.99
C ARG A 186 9.75 7.28 -11.76
N ALA A 187 9.67 6.45 -12.80
CA ALA A 187 9.24 5.06 -12.65
C ALA A 187 10.25 4.21 -11.88
N GLY A 188 11.54 4.57 -11.93
CA GLY A 188 12.60 3.87 -11.20
C GLY A 188 12.77 2.40 -11.61
N VAL A 189 12.40 2.06 -12.85
CA VAL A 189 12.52 0.70 -13.40
C VAL A 189 13.91 0.46 -14.00
N ASN A 190 14.49 1.51 -14.60
CA ASN A 190 15.74 1.42 -15.35
C ASN A 190 16.83 2.24 -14.69
N THR A 191 18.05 1.73 -14.74
CA THR A 191 19.25 2.49 -14.38
C THR A 191 19.54 3.57 -15.42
N GLU A 192 20.36 4.57 -15.08
CA GLU A 192 20.72 5.63 -16.03
C GLU A 192 21.45 5.07 -17.26
N ALA A 193 22.31 4.05 -17.07
CA ALA A 193 22.97 3.33 -18.15
C ALA A 193 21.98 2.60 -19.08
N GLU A 194 20.96 1.94 -18.52
CA GLU A 194 19.89 1.32 -19.30
C GLU A 194 19.06 2.34 -20.08
N LEU A 195 18.77 3.51 -19.50
CA LEU A 195 18.05 4.60 -20.18
C LEU A 195 18.84 5.16 -21.36
N ARG A 196 20.16 5.35 -21.18
CA ARG A 196 21.09 5.76 -22.24
C ARG A 196 21.06 4.74 -23.39
N LEU A 197 21.21 3.45 -23.07
CA LEU A 197 21.20 2.37 -24.06
C LEU A 197 19.85 2.27 -24.78
N ALA A 198 18.74 2.32 -24.05
CA ALA A 198 17.38 2.28 -24.60
C ALA A 198 17.12 3.45 -25.55
N PHE A 199 17.54 4.66 -25.18
CA PHE A 199 17.43 5.85 -26.02
C PHE A 199 18.23 5.69 -27.33
N VAL A 200 19.52 5.34 -27.22
CA VAL A 200 20.40 5.20 -28.39
C VAL A 200 19.89 4.11 -29.33
N ASN A 201 19.56 2.92 -28.79
CA ASN A 201 19.05 1.81 -29.58
C ASN A 201 17.70 2.12 -30.24
N GLY A 202 16.76 2.75 -29.53
CA GLY A 202 15.47 3.15 -30.10
C GLY A 202 15.64 4.15 -31.26
N ARG A 203 16.55 5.12 -31.12
CA ARG A 203 16.84 6.09 -32.18
C ARG A 203 17.59 5.49 -33.36
N ARG A 204 18.49 4.53 -33.13
CA ARG A 204 19.16 3.75 -34.19
C ARG A 204 18.16 2.91 -34.98
N LYS A 205 17.25 2.18 -34.31
CA LYS A 205 16.16 1.44 -34.97
C LYS A 205 15.31 2.34 -35.86
N LYS A 206 15.00 3.55 -35.40
CA LYS A 206 14.29 4.55 -36.20
C LYS A 206 15.08 5.04 -37.41
N LEU A 207 16.40 5.21 -37.28
CA LEU A 207 17.28 5.58 -38.39
C LEU A 207 17.30 4.47 -39.45
N GLN A 208 17.52 3.22 -39.03
CA GLN A 208 17.48 2.05 -39.89
C GLN A 208 16.13 1.89 -40.60
N ALA A 209 15.02 2.08 -39.89
CA ALA A 209 13.68 2.04 -40.47
C ALA A 209 13.42 3.16 -41.50
N LYS A 210 14.13 4.29 -41.44
CA LYS A 210 14.08 5.31 -42.49
C LYS A 210 14.94 4.93 -43.69
N MET A 211 16.11 4.35 -43.45
CA MET A 211 17.01 3.91 -44.50
C MET A 211 16.41 2.77 -45.33
N ALA A 212 15.68 1.84 -44.70
CA ALA A 212 14.96 0.77 -45.39
C ALA A 212 13.87 1.26 -46.37
N LYS A 213 13.49 2.55 -46.30
CA LYS A 213 12.49 3.18 -47.19
C LYS A 213 13.13 3.96 -48.34
N LEU A 214 14.46 3.95 -48.46
CA LEU A 214 15.15 4.61 -49.57
C LEU A 214 14.89 3.88 -50.88
N ASN A 215 14.72 4.64 -51.95
CA ASN A 215 14.56 4.08 -53.29
C ASN A 215 15.94 3.80 -53.92
N HIS A 216 16.06 2.68 -54.62
CA HIS A 216 17.29 2.23 -55.28
C HIS A 216 17.35 2.63 -56.77
N LEU A 217 16.84 3.81 -57.12
CA LEU A 217 16.73 4.27 -58.52
C LEU A 217 18.08 4.49 -59.19
N SER A 218 19.05 5.07 -58.47
CA SER A 218 20.45 5.15 -58.92
C SER A 218 21.39 5.04 -57.72
N PRO A 219 22.60 4.47 -57.89
CA PRO A 219 23.58 4.34 -56.79
C PRO A 219 23.89 5.68 -56.10
N LEU A 220 24.06 6.76 -56.87
CA LEU A 220 24.30 8.10 -56.34
C LEU A 220 23.09 8.66 -55.57
N SER A 221 21.88 8.54 -56.12
CA SER A 221 20.66 9.05 -55.47
C SER A 221 20.36 8.30 -54.16
N TYR A 222 20.60 6.99 -54.17
CA TYR A 222 20.53 6.17 -52.97
C TYR A 222 21.55 6.62 -51.91
N PHE A 223 22.82 6.79 -52.31
CA PHE A 223 23.88 7.18 -51.39
C PHE A 223 23.72 8.60 -50.83
N ASP A 224 23.26 9.57 -51.64
CA ASP A 224 22.95 10.92 -51.19
C ASP A 224 21.78 10.92 -50.19
N GLY A 225 20.73 10.13 -50.46
CA GLY A 225 19.63 9.91 -49.51
C GLY A 225 20.10 9.27 -48.20
N LEU A 226 20.97 8.26 -48.28
CA LEU A 226 21.58 7.58 -47.14
C LEU A 226 22.42 8.55 -46.31
N THR A 227 23.28 9.35 -46.96
CA THR A 227 24.11 10.39 -46.33
C THR A 227 23.27 11.44 -45.62
N LYS A 228 22.18 11.91 -46.25
CA LYS A 228 21.23 12.86 -45.63
C LYS A 228 20.57 12.29 -44.38
N PHE A 229 20.16 11.01 -44.41
CA PHE A 229 19.53 10.37 -43.26
C PHE A 229 20.51 10.08 -42.13
N TYR A 230 21.71 9.57 -42.42
CA TYR A 230 22.76 9.37 -41.42
C TYR A 230 23.14 10.68 -40.75
N ARG A 231 23.41 11.74 -41.54
CA ARG A 231 23.76 13.06 -41.03
C ARG A 231 22.70 13.61 -40.07
N ASN A 232 21.44 13.67 -40.51
CA ASN A 232 20.36 14.20 -39.69
C ASN A 232 20.05 13.29 -38.47
N GLY A 233 20.14 11.97 -38.65
CA GLY A 233 19.87 10.97 -37.63
C GLY A 233 20.91 11.01 -36.51
N LEU A 234 22.18 10.82 -36.84
CA LEU A 234 23.27 10.81 -35.86
C LEU A 234 23.46 12.16 -35.20
N TYR A 235 23.34 13.27 -35.94
CA TYR A 235 23.36 14.61 -35.34
C TYR A 235 22.27 14.78 -34.27
N LYS A 236 21.04 14.32 -34.54
CA LYS A 236 19.96 14.33 -33.55
C LYS A 236 20.22 13.41 -32.38
N ILE A 237 20.75 12.21 -32.62
CA ILE A 237 21.10 11.28 -31.54
C ILE A 237 22.11 11.93 -30.60
N CYS A 238 23.20 12.47 -31.12
CA CYS A 238 24.25 13.10 -30.31
C CYS A 238 23.74 14.34 -29.56
N THR A 239 23.08 15.26 -30.25
CA THR A 239 22.58 16.50 -29.63
C THR A 239 21.49 16.25 -28.58
N TRP A 240 20.58 15.32 -28.84
CA TRP A 240 19.54 14.95 -27.89
C TRP A 240 20.10 14.13 -26.73
N TYR A 241 21.06 13.25 -26.98
CA TYR A 241 21.76 12.51 -25.93
C TYR A 241 22.39 13.49 -24.94
N ARG A 242 23.16 14.46 -25.44
CA ARG A 242 23.76 15.52 -24.61
C ARG A 242 22.70 16.30 -23.83
N ALA A 243 21.60 16.69 -24.49
CA ALA A 243 20.53 17.42 -23.81
C ALA A 243 19.84 16.60 -22.69
N LEU A 244 19.85 15.27 -22.77
CA LEU A 244 19.18 14.37 -21.82
C LEU A 244 20.09 13.89 -20.68
N PHE A 245 21.37 13.70 -20.99
CA PHE A 245 22.32 12.94 -20.16
C PHE A 245 23.58 13.73 -19.78
N ASN A 246 23.69 15.03 -20.10
CA ASN A 246 24.79 15.88 -19.64
C ASN A 246 24.72 16.07 -18.11
N GLY A 247 25.32 15.13 -17.38
CA GLY A 247 25.68 15.17 -15.97
C GLY A 247 27.05 14.49 -15.80
N ASP A 248 27.80 14.91 -14.77
CA ASP A 248 29.27 14.79 -14.53
C ASP A 248 29.97 13.42 -14.67
N ASP A 249 29.30 12.36 -15.12
CA ASP A 249 29.92 11.04 -15.29
C ASP A 249 30.50 10.88 -16.70
N ALA A 250 31.72 11.40 -16.89
CA ALA A 250 32.48 11.30 -18.14
C ALA A 250 32.76 9.85 -18.59
N ASP A 251 32.73 8.88 -17.67
CA ASP A 251 32.98 7.45 -17.96
C ASP A 251 31.86 6.77 -18.78
N ASP A 252 30.66 7.35 -18.83
CA ASP A 252 29.47 6.74 -19.45
C ASP A 252 29.18 7.17 -20.89
N ASP A 253 30.00 8.05 -21.49
CA ASP A 253 29.89 8.48 -22.91
C ASP A 253 30.25 7.35 -23.90
N LEU A 254 30.77 6.22 -23.40
CA LEU A 254 31.12 5.06 -24.20
C LEU A 254 29.93 4.50 -25.00
N THR A 255 28.71 4.54 -24.45
CA THR A 255 27.51 4.03 -25.14
C THR A 255 27.20 4.84 -26.41
N LEU A 256 27.32 6.16 -26.32
CA LEU A 256 27.14 7.04 -27.49
C LEU A 256 28.30 6.82 -28.47
N HIS A 257 29.53 6.75 -27.97
CA HIS A 257 30.71 6.58 -28.80
C HIS A 257 30.70 5.29 -29.61
N LEU A 258 30.48 4.13 -28.97
CA LEU A 258 30.39 2.83 -29.63
C LEU A 258 29.27 2.79 -30.67
N ALA A 259 28.12 3.40 -30.34
CA ALA A 259 26.99 3.46 -31.26
C ALA A 259 27.29 4.31 -32.50
N VAL A 260 27.91 5.48 -32.32
CA VAL A 260 28.29 6.35 -33.44
C VAL A 260 29.39 5.70 -34.29
N GLN A 261 30.39 5.08 -33.66
CA GLN A 261 31.47 4.37 -34.35
C GLN A 261 30.92 3.21 -35.21
N HIS A 262 30.02 2.39 -34.66
CA HIS A 262 29.39 1.31 -35.41
C HIS A 262 28.57 1.84 -36.60
N GLU A 263 27.82 2.92 -36.42
CA GLU A 263 27.05 3.52 -37.51
C GLU A 263 27.95 4.20 -38.56
N ALA A 264 29.10 4.76 -38.15
CA ALA A 264 30.10 5.31 -39.06
C ALA A 264 30.76 4.20 -39.90
N ALA A 265 31.10 3.06 -39.30
CA ALA A 265 31.63 1.90 -40.03
C ALA A 265 30.61 1.36 -41.05
N ASN A 266 29.33 1.23 -40.65
CA ASN A 266 28.24 0.85 -41.57
C ASN A 266 28.11 1.83 -42.75
N TYR A 267 28.24 3.13 -42.49
CA TYR A 267 28.21 4.15 -43.51
C TYR A 267 29.41 4.03 -44.48
N CYS A 268 30.61 3.77 -43.97
CA CYS A 268 31.81 3.59 -44.80
C CYS A 268 31.68 2.35 -45.70
N ASN A 269 31.17 1.24 -45.19
CA ASN A 269 30.90 0.04 -46.00
C ASN A 269 29.86 0.31 -47.11
N ALA A 270 28.84 1.13 -46.81
CA ALA A 270 27.85 1.54 -47.80
C ALA A 270 28.45 2.50 -48.85
N LEU A 271 29.39 3.37 -48.45
CA LEU A 271 30.15 4.23 -49.35
C LEU A 271 31.02 3.40 -50.29
N ALA A 272 31.77 2.42 -49.79
CA ALA A 272 32.59 1.52 -50.61
C ALA A 272 31.73 0.81 -51.69
N SER A 273 30.61 0.23 -51.26
CA SER A 273 29.66 -0.43 -52.16
C SER A 273 29.07 0.53 -53.21
N ALA A 274 28.81 1.79 -52.84
CA ALA A 274 28.31 2.80 -53.76
C ALA A 274 29.40 3.24 -54.76
N LEU A 275 30.64 3.43 -54.32
CA LEU A 275 31.78 3.81 -55.17
C LEU A 275 32.08 2.73 -56.22
N ASP A 276 31.93 1.46 -55.86
CA ASP A 276 32.08 0.34 -56.80
C ASP A 276 30.96 0.30 -57.85
N ALA A 277 29.72 0.59 -57.45
CA ALA A 277 28.55 0.58 -58.32
C ALA A 277 28.45 1.81 -59.25
N ILE A 278 29.04 2.95 -58.86
CA ILE A 278 29.06 4.16 -59.67
C ILE A 278 29.96 3.97 -60.90
N THR A 279 29.52 4.47 -62.05
CA THR A 279 30.25 4.37 -63.33
C THR A 279 30.88 5.68 -63.79
N ASP A 280 30.44 6.84 -63.28
CA ASP A 280 30.97 8.18 -63.61
C ASP A 280 31.84 8.75 -62.48
N ILE A 281 32.99 9.30 -62.83
CA ILE A 281 33.92 9.97 -61.91
C ILE A 281 33.28 11.21 -61.26
N ASN A 282 32.38 11.91 -61.97
CA ASN A 282 31.67 13.06 -61.42
C ASN A 282 30.73 12.66 -60.29
N ASP A 283 30.02 11.55 -60.47
CA ASP A 283 29.11 10.99 -59.46
C ASP A 283 29.90 10.48 -58.24
N ALA A 284 31.05 9.85 -58.46
CA ALA A 284 31.95 9.43 -57.37
C ALA A 284 32.46 10.64 -56.57
N ARG A 285 32.84 11.73 -57.25
CA ARG A 285 33.26 12.98 -56.59
C ARG A 285 32.14 13.60 -55.77
N LEU A 286 30.90 13.59 -56.28
CA LEU A 286 29.74 14.11 -55.55
C LEU A 286 29.42 13.26 -54.30
N ALA A 287 29.50 11.93 -54.40
CA ALA A 287 29.34 11.04 -53.27
C ALA A 287 30.40 11.31 -52.19
N MET A 288 31.67 11.42 -52.58
CA MET A 288 32.78 11.77 -51.67
C MET A 288 32.60 13.13 -51.01
N GLN A 289 32.19 14.15 -51.78
CA GLN A 289 31.91 15.48 -51.22
C GLN A 289 30.79 15.42 -50.17
N GLY A 290 29.75 14.62 -50.40
CA GLY A 290 28.69 14.36 -49.44
C GLY A 290 29.19 13.69 -48.16
N ALA A 291 30.06 12.68 -48.30
CA ALA A 291 30.66 11.97 -47.17
C ALA A 291 31.56 12.87 -46.31
N LEU A 292 32.44 13.66 -46.94
CA LEU A 292 33.30 14.62 -46.26
C LEU A 292 32.49 15.69 -45.51
N TYR A 293 31.39 16.15 -46.10
CA TYR A 293 30.51 17.13 -45.45
C TYR A 293 29.77 16.53 -44.24
N PHE A 294 29.31 15.28 -44.35
CA PHE A 294 28.71 14.55 -43.24
C PHE A 294 29.68 14.35 -42.08
N MET A 295 30.88 13.88 -42.39
CA MET A 295 32.01 13.73 -41.47
C MET A 295 32.33 15.03 -40.73
N ASN A 296 32.53 16.16 -41.42
CA ASN A 296 32.76 17.46 -40.78
C ASN A 296 31.61 17.84 -39.81
N SER A 297 30.37 17.54 -40.18
CA SER A 297 29.22 17.84 -39.32
C SER A 297 29.19 17.01 -38.02
N LEU A 298 29.68 15.77 -38.03
CA LEU A 298 29.86 14.93 -36.85
C LEU A 298 31.16 15.25 -36.08
N GLY A 299 32.21 15.66 -36.78
CA GLY A 299 33.48 16.10 -36.18
C GLY A 299 33.29 17.31 -35.26
N ARG A 300 32.37 18.23 -35.58
CA ARG A 300 31.95 19.32 -34.67
C ARG A 300 31.34 18.82 -33.35
N LEU A 301 30.83 17.60 -33.34
CA LEU A 301 30.31 16.92 -32.16
C LEU A 301 31.38 16.02 -31.52
N GLY A 302 32.64 16.06 -31.94
CA GLY A 302 33.72 15.24 -31.36
C GLY A 302 33.80 13.81 -31.89
N PHE A 303 33.04 13.47 -32.94
CA PHE A 303 33.13 12.17 -33.61
C PHE A 303 33.79 12.34 -34.98
N ASP A 304 35.10 12.12 -35.02
CA ASP A 304 35.87 12.18 -36.26
C ASP A 304 36.08 10.76 -36.82
N PHE A 305 35.66 10.55 -38.08
CA PHE A 305 35.89 9.33 -38.84
C PHE A 305 36.48 9.66 -40.23
N SER A 306 37.20 10.78 -40.34
CA SER A 306 37.80 11.23 -41.60
C SER A 306 38.75 10.21 -42.21
N LEU A 307 39.58 9.60 -41.36
CA LEU A 307 40.50 8.56 -41.76
C LEU A 307 39.80 7.35 -42.38
N LEU A 308 38.59 7.00 -41.92
CA LEU A 308 37.82 5.88 -42.49
C LEU A 308 37.29 6.23 -43.87
N VAL A 309 36.78 7.45 -44.07
CA VAL A 309 36.29 7.92 -45.38
C VAL A 309 37.42 8.02 -46.39
N GLU A 310 38.58 8.54 -45.97
CA GLU A 310 39.78 8.61 -46.81
C GLU A 310 40.28 7.22 -47.19
N HIS A 311 40.32 6.28 -46.23
CA HIS A 311 40.69 4.89 -46.48
C HIS A 311 39.80 4.24 -47.56
N GLU A 312 38.48 4.36 -47.47
CA GLU A 312 37.57 3.81 -48.49
C GLU A 312 37.79 4.43 -49.88
N PHE A 313 38.19 5.70 -49.95
CA PHE A 313 38.52 6.33 -51.22
C PHE A 313 39.78 5.73 -51.84
N TYR A 314 40.87 5.62 -51.07
CA TYR A 314 42.15 5.07 -51.56
C TYR A 314 42.05 3.60 -52.00
N HIS A 315 41.13 2.84 -51.40
CA HIS A 315 40.86 1.45 -51.78
C HIS A 315 39.89 1.31 -52.97
N SER A 316 39.21 2.39 -53.37
CA SER A 316 38.28 2.35 -54.50
C SER A 316 39.00 2.41 -55.86
N LYS A 317 38.33 1.92 -56.90
CA LYS A 317 38.79 2.00 -58.30
C LYS A 317 39.08 3.43 -58.79
N TRP A 318 38.60 4.44 -58.09
CA TRP A 318 38.75 5.86 -58.42
C TRP A 318 40.09 6.44 -57.98
N ALA A 319 40.75 5.87 -56.97
CA ALA A 319 42.07 6.32 -56.52
C ALA A 319 43.15 6.16 -57.60
N GLN A 320 43.00 5.16 -58.48
CA GLN A 320 43.90 4.91 -59.61
C GLN A 320 43.62 5.79 -60.83
N SER A 321 42.50 6.53 -60.84
CA SER A 321 42.08 7.41 -61.95
C SER A 321 42.35 8.91 -61.69
N THR A 322 43.02 9.23 -60.58
CA THR A 322 43.48 10.58 -60.20
C THR A 322 44.98 10.69 -60.36
#